data_AF-X1DZP9-F1
#
_entry.id   AF-X1DZP9-F1
#
_cell.length_a   1.000
_cell.length_b   1.000
_cell.length_c   1.000
_cell.angle_alpha   90.00
_cell.angle_beta   90.00
_cell.angle_gamma   90.00
#
_symmetry.space_group_name_H-M   'P 1'
#
loop_
_entity.id
_entity.type
_entity.pdbx_description
1 polymer ?
#
loop_
_entity_poly.entity_id
_entity_poly.type
_entity_poly.pdbx_seq_one_letter_code
_entity_poly.pdbx_strand_id
1 'polypeptide(L)'
;VAYCSSQMFDVIKMEGYTPQFISDANVDNCKECGLCYYICPQTEPLMKFINEDYRIRDEMGFIQDIIAAKTTDEKIKEMGQDGGLVTTLLMYLFDKNKIDAAIVSEYDEKLQPIPKIIYNKEDLLKSSGTRYSISSNILPL
;
A
#
# COMPACT_ATOMS: atom_id res chain seq x y z
N VAL A 1 3.95 4.97 0.90
CA VAL A 1 4.25 6.27 0.27
C VAL A 1 3.05 6.69 -0.55
N ALA A 2 2.60 7.92 -0.30
CA ALA A 2 1.62 8.63 -1.10
C ALA A 2 1.91 8.47 -2.60
N TYR A 3 0.95 8.00 -3.38
CA TYR A 3 0.98 8.23 -4.82
C TYR A 3 0.88 9.74 -5.04
N CYS A 4 2.03 10.38 -5.24
CA CYS A 4 2.17 11.80 -5.48
C CYS A 4 2.20 12.07 -6.99
N SER A 5 1.26 11.47 -7.73
CA SER A 5 0.84 11.92 -9.07
C SER A 5 -0.62 12.37 -9.02
N SER A 6 -1.12 12.65 -7.80
CA SER A 6 -2.44 13.16 -7.46
C SER A 6 -3.48 12.87 -8.54
N GLN A 7 -3.98 11.63 -8.61
CA GLN A 7 -5.19 11.27 -9.36
C GLN A 7 -5.18 11.66 -10.86
N MET A 8 -4.30 11.04 -11.66
CA MET A 8 -4.26 11.15 -13.14
C MET A 8 -3.81 12.51 -13.73
N PHE A 9 -3.29 13.45 -12.94
CA PHE A 9 -2.90 14.77 -13.47
C PHE A 9 -1.45 14.87 -13.96
N ASP A 10 -0.61 13.85 -13.78
CA ASP A 10 0.78 13.78 -14.30
C ASP A 10 1.59 15.08 -14.10
N VAL A 11 1.47 15.69 -12.92
CA VAL A 11 2.13 16.99 -12.63
C VAL A 11 3.51 16.80 -12.02
N ILE A 12 3.63 15.83 -11.13
CA ILE A 12 4.82 15.57 -10.32
C ILE A 12 5.18 14.09 -10.37
N LYS A 13 6.48 13.82 -10.34
CA LYS A 13 7.10 12.51 -10.18
C LYS A 13 7.82 12.46 -8.83
N MET A 14 8.05 11.25 -8.33
CA MET A 14 8.93 11.04 -7.18
C MET A 14 10.32 10.66 -7.68
N GLU A 15 11.33 11.44 -7.33
CA GLU A 15 12.74 11.05 -7.46
C GLU A 15 13.27 10.70 -6.06
N GLY A 16 13.36 9.40 -5.78
CA GLY A 16 13.56 8.91 -4.42
C GLY A 16 12.37 9.29 -3.53
N TYR A 17 12.61 10.10 -2.49
CA TYR A 17 11.57 10.60 -1.58
C TYR A 17 11.23 12.08 -1.77
N THR A 18 11.73 12.69 -2.85
CA THR A 18 11.51 14.10 -3.13
C THR A 18 10.54 14.23 -4.32
N PRO A 19 9.41 14.94 -4.17
CA PRO A 19 8.54 15.25 -5.29
C PRO A 19 9.23 16.28 -6.20
N GLN A 20 9.20 16.02 -7.49
CA GLN A 20 9.74 16.87 -8.56
C GLN A 20 8.68 17.09 -9.62
N PHE A 21 8.66 18.24 -10.28
CA PHE A 21 7.85 18.39 -11.49
C PHE A 21 8.32 17.41 -12.56
N ILE A 22 7.40 16.90 -13.38
CA ILE A 22 7.76 15.98 -14.47
C ILE A 22 8.58 16.72 -15.54
N SER A 23 8.20 17.95 -15.85
CA SER A 23 8.87 18.82 -16.83
C SER A 23 8.65 20.31 -16.49
N ASP A 24 9.39 21.20 -17.16
CA ASP A 24 9.21 22.66 -17.04
C ASP A 24 7.79 23.10 -17.41
N ALA A 25 7.15 22.44 -18.39
CA ALA A 25 5.77 22.73 -18.76
C ALA A 25 4.78 22.45 -17.61
N ASN A 26 5.09 21.52 -16.69
CA ASN A 26 4.26 21.28 -15.51
C ASN A 26 4.42 22.39 -14.47
N VAL A 27 5.57 23.05 -14.42
CA VAL A 27 5.81 24.23 -13.56
C VAL A 27 4.88 25.36 -14.02
N ASP A 28 4.88 25.67 -15.32
CA ASP A 28 4.06 26.74 -15.90
C ASP A 28 2.55 26.47 -15.77
N ASN A 29 2.16 25.19 -15.82
CA ASN A 29 0.76 24.77 -15.68
C ASN A 29 0.29 24.67 -14.23
N CYS A 30 1.21 24.65 -13.25
CA CYS A 30 0.88 24.64 -11.84
C CYS A 30 0.08 25.90 -11.48
N LYS A 31 -1.12 25.72 -10.93
CA LYS A 31 -1.96 26.83 -10.45
C LYS A 31 -1.73 27.22 -9.01
N GLU A 32 -0.70 26.63 -8.38
CA GLU A 32 -0.38 26.81 -6.96
C GLU A 32 -1.59 26.57 -6.04
N CYS A 33 -2.51 25.69 -6.45
CA CYS A 33 -3.79 25.46 -5.77
C CYS A 33 -3.66 24.69 -4.45
N GLY A 34 -2.47 24.14 -4.16
CA GLY A 34 -2.19 23.37 -2.95
C GLY A 34 -2.83 21.97 -2.91
N LEU A 35 -3.58 21.56 -3.93
CA LEU A 35 -4.31 20.27 -3.93
C LEU A 35 -3.38 19.08 -3.67
N CYS A 36 -2.20 19.06 -4.32
CA CYS A 36 -1.20 18.01 -4.13
C CYS A 36 -0.72 17.90 -2.68
N TYR A 37 -0.63 19.03 -1.97
CA TYR A 37 -0.32 19.06 -0.54
C TYR A 37 -1.50 18.52 0.27
N TYR A 38 -2.72 19.05 0.05
CA TYR A 38 -3.92 18.66 0.79
C TYR A 38 -4.23 17.15 0.74
N ILE A 39 -4.07 16.51 -0.42
CA ILE A 39 -4.36 15.08 -0.57
C ILE A 39 -3.19 14.18 -0.15
N CYS A 40 -2.02 14.74 0.11
CA CYS A 40 -0.83 13.94 0.40
C CYS A 40 -0.99 13.26 1.77
N PRO A 41 -0.99 11.92 1.86
CA PRO A 41 -1.06 11.21 3.15
C PRO A 41 0.23 11.34 4.00
N GLN A 42 1.21 12.13 3.58
CA GLN A 42 2.35 12.54 4.43
C GLN A 42 2.12 13.91 5.08
N THR A 43 0.94 14.50 4.87
CA THR A 43 0.53 15.77 5.46
C THR A 43 -0.74 15.56 6.27
N GLU A 44 -1.02 16.48 7.18
CA GLU A 44 -2.14 16.39 8.12
C GLU A 44 -3.45 17.13 7.77
N PRO A 45 -3.60 17.94 6.71
CA PRO A 45 -4.82 18.74 6.49
C PRO A 45 -6.14 17.96 6.52
N LEU A 46 -6.12 16.70 6.08
CA LEU A 46 -7.31 15.83 6.05
C LEU A 46 -7.46 14.96 7.30
N MET A 47 -6.46 14.90 8.19
CA MET A 47 -6.44 13.95 9.30
C MET A 47 -7.60 14.13 10.27
N LYS A 48 -8.02 15.38 10.52
CA LYS A 48 -9.20 15.63 11.37
C LYS A 48 -10.46 14.98 10.79
N PHE A 49 -10.73 15.18 9.50
CA PHE A 49 -11.89 14.62 8.82
C PHE A 49 -11.83 13.09 8.76
N ILE A 50 -10.66 12.55 8.43
CA ILE A 50 -10.41 11.10 8.42
C ILE A 50 -10.66 10.51 9.82
N ASN A 51 -10.14 11.13 10.87
CA ASN A 51 -10.31 10.62 12.23
C ASN A 51 -11.77 10.67 12.69
N GLU A 52 -12.52 11.71 12.32
CA GLU A 52 -13.94 11.81 12.61
C GLU A 52 -14.75 10.72 11.87
N ASP A 53 -14.55 10.57 10.56
CA ASP A 53 -15.25 9.58 9.73
C ASP A 53 -14.96 8.14 10.17
N TYR A 54 -13.70 7.84 10.49
CA TYR A 54 -13.27 6.50 10.93
C TYR A 54 -13.32 6.31 12.45
N ARG A 55 -13.89 7.27 13.19
CA ARG A 55 -14.07 7.21 14.65
C ARG A 55 -12.77 6.95 15.43
N ILE A 56 -11.64 7.43 14.91
CA ILE A 56 -10.31 7.33 15.52
C ILE A 56 -10.24 8.33 16.68
N ARG A 57 -9.98 7.83 17.90
CA ARG A 57 -9.95 8.63 19.13
C ARG A 57 -8.59 8.67 19.82
N ASP A 58 -7.72 7.73 19.48
CA ASP A 58 -6.38 7.58 20.03
C ASP A 58 -5.44 7.03 18.94
N GLU A 59 -4.19 6.78 19.33
CA GLU A 59 -3.13 6.26 18.45
C GLU A 59 -3.40 4.85 17.91
N MET A 60 -4.27 4.08 18.57
CA MET A 60 -4.63 2.71 18.17
C MET A 60 -5.78 2.69 17.16
N GLY A 61 -6.58 3.75 17.10
CA GLY A 61 -7.71 3.89 16.19
C GLY A 61 -8.98 3.16 16.63
N PHE A 62 -9.92 3.00 15.70
CA PHE A 62 -11.19 2.31 16.00
C PHE A 62 -11.02 0.79 15.89
N ILE A 63 -10.83 0.13 17.02
CA ILE A 63 -10.64 -1.33 17.11
C ILE A 63 -11.93 -1.99 17.58
N GLN A 64 -12.42 -2.97 16.80
CA GLN A 64 -13.55 -3.79 17.21
C GLN A 64 -13.10 -4.94 18.13
N ASP A 65 -12.06 -5.65 17.74
CA ASP A 65 -11.55 -6.84 18.43
C ASP A 65 -10.02 -6.95 18.26
N ILE A 66 -9.34 -7.58 19.24
CA ILE A 66 -7.89 -7.88 19.19
C ILE A 66 -7.70 -9.38 19.38
N ILE A 67 -7.08 -10.03 18.39
CA ILE A 67 -6.94 -11.50 18.36
C ILE A 67 -5.49 -11.85 17.99
N ALA A 68 -4.93 -12.83 18.69
CA ALA A 68 -3.67 -13.48 18.31
C ALA A 68 -3.97 -14.73 17.48
N ALA A 69 -3.40 -14.81 16.27
CA ALA A 69 -3.66 -15.91 15.33
C ALA A 69 -2.40 -16.30 14.55
N LYS A 70 -2.36 -17.56 14.10
CA LYS A 70 -1.32 -18.11 13.23
C LYS A 70 -1.95 -19.06 12.22
N THR A 71 -1.36 -19.13 11.04
CA THR A 71 -1.79 -20.04 9.97
C THR A 71 -1.66 -21.50 10.38
N THR A 72 -2.58 -22.33 9.88
CA THR A 72 -2.52 -23.79 9.95
C THR A 72 -1.93 -24.42 8.68
N ASP A 73 -1.64 -23.61 7.65
CA ASP A 73 -0.99 -24.08 6.43
C ASP A 73 0.53 -24.15 6.65
N GLU A 74 1.11 -25.36 6.51
CA GLU A 74 2.53 -25.58 6.76
C GLU A 74 3.43 -24.83 5.75
N LYS A 75 3.01 -24.66 4.49
CA LYS A 75 3.81 -23.92 3.50
C LYS A 75 3.87 -22.43 3.86
N ILE A 76 2.75 -21.86 4.29
CA ILE A 76 2.72 -20.45 4.73
C ILE A 76 3.52 -20.28 6.02
N LYS A 77 3.49 -21.27 6.92
CA LYS A 77 4.23 -21.24 8.18
C LYS A 77 5.75 -21.27 7.98
N GLU A 78 6.24 -21.94 6.94
CA GLU A 78 7.67 -21.98 6.59
C GLU A 78 8.16 -20.67 5.93
N MET A 79 7.30 -20.01 5.14
CA MET A 79 7.66 -18.85 4.32
C MET A 79 7.27 -17.49 4.93
N GLY A 80 6.35 -17.49 5.89
CA GLY A 80 5.80 -16.28 6.50
C GLY A 80 6.80 -15.59 7.44
N GLN A 81 6.68 -14.26 7.56
CA GLN A 81 7.50 -13.50 8.51
C GLN A 81 7.16 -13.86 9.97
N ASP A 82 5.86 -13.88 10.29
CA ASP A 82 5.33 -14.06 11.65
C ASP A 82 4.34 -15.24 11.69
N GLY A 83 3.06 -14.95 11.91
CA GLY A 83 1.98 -15.94 11.93
C GLY A 83 1.46 -16.34 10.53
N GLY A 84 1.97 -15.73 9.44
CA GLY A 84 1.48 -16.00 8.09
C GLY A 84 0.03 -15.54 7.82
N LEU A 85 -0.49 -14.64 8.66
CA LEU A 85 -1.91 -14.28 8.67
C LEU A 85 -2.34 -13.56 7.38
N VAL A 86 -1.57 -12.58 6.93
CA VAL A 86 -1.88 -11.79 5.71
C VAL A 86 -2.00 -12.71 4.49
N THR A 87 -1.01 -13.56 4.25
CA THR A 87 -1.01 -14.54 3.16
C THR A 87 -2.20 -15.49 3.27
N THR A 88 -2.49 -15.99 4.46
CA THR A 88 -3.63 -16.90 4.70
C THR A 88 -4.98 -16.25 4.40
N LEU A 89 -5.17 -15.00 4.82
CA LEU A 89 -6.41 -14.25 4.54
C LEU A 89 -6.60 -14.02 3.04
N LEU A 90 -5.55 -13.62 2.33
CA LEU A 90 -5.63 -13.40 0.89
C LEU A 90 -5.91 -14.71 0.14
N MET A 91 -5.25 -15.82 0.52
CA MET A 91 -5.55 -17.14 -0.06
C MET A 91 -7.00 -17.53 0.16
N TYR A 92 -7.52 -17.36 1.38
CA TYR A 92 -8.93 -17.62 1.68
C TYR A 92 -9.88 -16.77 0.81
N LEU A 93 -9.57 -15.49 0.62
CA LEU A 93 -10.40 -14.59 -0.19
C LEU A 93 -10.42 -15.02 -1.67
N PHE A 94 -9.28 -15.42 -2.23
CA PHE A 94 -9.24 -16.02 -3.58
C PHE A 94 -10.04 -17.33 -3.64
N ASP A 95 -9.84 -18.25 -2.69
CA ASP A 95 -10.55 -19.54 -2.64
C ASP A 95 -12.07 -19.41 -2.54
N LYS A 96 -12.53 -18.33 -1.91
CA LYS A 96 -13.95 -18.01 -1.78
C LYS A 96 -14.48 -17.10 -2.89
N ASN A 97 -13.66 -16.80 -3.90
CA ASN A 97 -13.98 -15.87 -4.99
C ASN A 97 -14.54 -14.53 -4.44
N LYS A 98 -13.91 -14.00 -3.40
CA LYS A 98 -14.25 -12.71 -2.78
C LYS A 98 -13.43 -11.56 -3.34
N ILE A 99 -12.33 -11.87 -4.01
CA ILE A 99 -11.48 -10.94 -4.73
C ILE A 99 -11.08 -11.58 -6.07
N ASP A 100 -10.91 -10.76 -7.09
CA ASP A 100 -10.36 -11.17 -8.40
C ASP A 100 -8.85 -10.95 -8.48
N ALA A 101 -8.34 -10.03 -7.66
CA ALA A 101 -6.93 -9.68 -7.61
C ALA A 101 -6.53 -9.17 -6.22
N ALA A 102 -5.24 -9.23 -5.92
CA ALA A 102 -4.65 -8.63 -4.74
C ALA A 102 -3.42 -7.79 -5.13
N ILE A 103 -3.24 -6.67 -4.45
CA ILE A 103 -2.02 -5.87 -4.52
C ILE A 103 -1.09 -6.36 -3.43
N VAL A 104 0.11 -6.74 -3.83
CA VAL A 104 1.13 -7.30 -2.95
C VAL A 104 2.48 -6.67 -3.22
N SER A 105 3.42 -6.85 -2.29
CA SER A 105 4.82 -6.54 -2.53
C SER A 105 5.58 -7.84 -2.76
N GLU A 106 6.50 -7.83 -3.71
CA GLU A 106 7.52 -8.86 -3.95
C GLU A 106 8.92 -8.24 -3.80
N TYR A 107 9.98 -9.04 -3.88
CA TYR A 107 11.35 -8.56 -4.07
C TYR A 107 11.82 -8.88 -5.49
N ASP A 108 12.60 -7.99 -6.09
CA ASP A 108 13.41 -8.33 -7.27
C ASP A 108 14.69 -9.08 -6.87
N GLU A 109 15.49 -9.44 -7.88
CA GLU A 109 16.77 -10.12 -7.69
C GLU A 109 17.79 -9.32 -6.84
N LYS A 110 17.59 -8.00 -6.72
CA LYS A 110 18.42 -7.07 -5.94
C LYS A 110 17.80 -6.72 -4.59
N LEU A 111 16.78 -7.47 -4.16
CA LEU A 111 16.03 -7.23 -2.92
C LEU A 111 15.37 -5.84 -2.86
N GLN A 112 15.05 -5.26 -4.02
CA GLN A 112 14.21 -4.07 -4.10
C GLN A 112 12.74 -4.47 -4.08
N PRO A 113 11.89 -3.81 -3.28
CA PRO A 113 10.49 -4.13 -3.21
C PRO A 113 9.80 -3.71 -4.52
N ILE A 114 9.08 -4.65 -5.13
CA ILE A 114 8.27 -4.38 -6.32
C ILE A 114 6.79 -4.57 -5.96
N PRO A 115 5.95 -3.53 -6.13
CA PRO A 115 4.51 -3.68 -6.00
C PRO A 115 3.95 -4.42 -7.21
N LYS A 116 3.00 -5.32 -7.00
CA LYS A 116 2.45 -6.19 -8.05
C LYS A 116 0.97 -6.45 -7.84
N ILE A 117 0.21 -6.50 -8.93
CA ILE A 117 -1.14 -7.06 -8.94
C ILE A 117 -1.02 -8.54 -9.27
N ILE A 118 -1.54 -9.38 -8.39
CA ILE A 118 -1.65 -10.82 -8.60
C ILE A 118 -3.12 -11.21 -8.79
N TYR A 119 -3.36 -12.18 -9.68
CA TYR A 119 -4.70 -12.68 -10.01
C TYR A 119 -4.90 -14.13 -9.58
N ASN A 120 -3.80 -14.82 -9.22
CA ASN A 120 -3.82 -16.22 -8.79
C ASN A 120 -3.28 -16.31 -7.37
N LYS A 121 -3.94 -17.10 -6.52
CA LYS A 121 -3.53 -17.30 -5.12
C LYS A 121 -2.14 -17.94 -5.00
N GLU A 122 -1.74 -18.74 -5.98
CA GLU A 122 -0.44 -19.44 -5.97
C GLU A 122 0.74 -18.46 -5.98
N ASP A 123 0.55 -17.25 -6.52
CA ASP A 123 1.56 -16.21 -6.54
C ASP A 123 1.75 -15.52 -5.17
N LEU A 124 0.82 -15.68 -4.22
CA LEU A 124 0.92 -15.08 -2.88
C LEU A 124 2.14 -15.58 -2.08
N LEU A 125 2.57 -16.82 -2.30
CA LEU A 125 3.72 -17.37 -1.59
C LEU A 125 5.01 -16.61 -1.93
N LYS A 126 5.18 -16.16 -3.18
CA LYS A 126 6.31 -15.32 -3.62
C LYS A 126 6.29 -13.94 -2.94
N SER A 127 5.11 -13.52 -2.53
CA SER A 127 4.86 -12.23 -1.88
C SER A 127 4.95 -12.29 -0.35
N SER A 128 5.30 -13.45 0.23
CA SER A 128 5.42 -13.60 1.68
C SER A 128 6.68 -12.93 2.23
N GLY A 129 6.62 -12.52 3.50
CA GLY A 129 7.73 -11.85 4.19
C GLY A 129 7.64 -10.33 4.21
N THR A 130 8.35 -9.72 5.17
CA THR A 130 8.38 -8.27 5.35
C THR A 130 9.43 -7.60 4.47
N ARG A 131 9.09 -6.43 3.93
CA ARG A 131 9.97 -5.62 3.09
C ARG A 131 10.39 -4.42 3.90
N TYR A 132 11.66 -4.38 4.31
CA TYR A 132 12.20 -3.33 5.17
C TYR A 132 12.67 -2.10 4.37
N SER A 133 11.92 -1.79 3.31
CA SER A 133 12.10 -0.65 2.42
C SER A 133 10.75 -0.29 1.82
N ILE A 134 10.65 0.89 1.22
CA ILE A 134 9.38 1.40 0.73
C ILE A 134 8.95 0.65 -0.53
N SER A 135 7.79 -0.02 -0.45
CA SER A 135 7.06 -0.53 -1.60
C SER A 135 5.90 0.40 -1.94
N SER A 136 5.89 0.94 -3.16
CA SER A 136 4.82 1.81 -3.65
C SER A 136 3.61 0.99 -4.10
N ASN A 137 2.95 0.30 -3.16
CA ASN A 137 1.89 -0.69 -3.44
C ASN A 137 0.74 -0.18 -4.33
N ILE A 138 0.45 1.12 -4.35
CA ILE A 138 -0.61 1.69 -5.20
C ILE A 138 -0.16 1.93 -6.66
N LEU A 139 1.15 1.85 -6.95
CA LEU A 139 1.71 2.10 -8.29
C LEU A 139 1.15 1.19 -9.43
N PRO A 140 0.85 -0.10 -9.22
CA PRO A 140 0.39 -0.96 -10.31
C PRO A 140 -1.11 -0.84 -10.60
N LEU A 141 -1.86 -0.02 -9.86
CA LEU A 141 -3.26 0.34 -10.16
C LEU A 141 -3.34 1.39 -11.26
#